data_AF-A0A1K1N8J2-F1
#
_entry.id   AF-A0A1K1N8J2-F1
#
_cell.length_a   1.000
_cell.length_b   1.000
_cell.length_c   1.000
_cell.angle_alpha   90.00
_cell.angle_beta   90.00
_cell.angle_gamma   90.00
#
_symmetry.space_group_name_H-M   'P 1'
#
loop_
_entity.id
_entity.type
_entity.pdbx_description
1 polymer ?
#
loop_
_entity_poly.entity_id
_entity_poly.type
_entity_poly.pdbx_seq_one_letter_code
_entity_poly.pdbx_strand_id
1 'polypeptide(L)'
;MVQKRIGQDARMVHVAYAMTDKQGTYSKYIGASMCSLFTRTDSWVTIHLLHDETLTEQNRNYFIELTRRFGQQIFFYNMAELCQDILKEAREIFKEAVDTDYYTPAALYRILAPRVLPEEVQRLVYLDADTIVNMDIRRFWEIFMDGHPLGAVSERDLLNHYQRQVDKSIDEKLYLFKNSWTDSDTCFNSGVLIMDLEKIRKMGDILLPGLRFLVQHEEECRFFDQDILNYFFSRDYLHLPWNYNILQHWDRRWGAPELHEGIYHYMGRTLRLNYNEPRDRVFYEAFVQSPWCNAEFICKSHAVTRNIMGGIIEKNNALNRRAAAAWAGRRRVFVGTKENEAKLRDMFFLKDVEPYVALEEGWEKQGLNLPYDLGTHVYVFFLETFPQLRKQLEEAGWREWEDFIDGKDLILPHPSRLLDEYRIFMVM
;
A
#
# COMPACT_ATOMS: atom_id res chain seq x y z
N MET A 1 8.06 47.88 -5.91
CA MET A 1 6.80 47.10 -5.97
C MET A 1 6.65 46.38 -4.64
N VAL A 2 5.52 46.60 -3.97
CA VAL A 2 5.22 45.97 -2.68
C VAL A 2 4.90 44.50 -2.94
N GLN A 3 5.79 43.60 -2.52
CA GLN A 3 5.53 42.16 -2.50
C GLN A 3 4.34 41.91 -1.56
N LYS A 4 3.19 41.50 -2.12
CA LYS A 4 2.07 41.02 -1.32
C LYS A 4 2.50 39.70 -0.66
N ARG A 5 2.95 39.77 0.58
CA ARG A 5 3.02 38.60 1.47
C ARG A 5 1.60 38.26 1.88
N ILE A 6 1.14 37.07 1.53
CA ILE A 6 -0.18 36.58 1.95
C ILE A 6 -0.12 36.30 3.45
N GLY A 7 -0.95 37.03 4.21
CA GLY A 7 -1.70 36.56 5.38
C GLY A 7 -0.95 36.23 6.68
N GLN A 8 -1.66 36.36 7.80
CA GLN A 8 -1.28 35.81 9.11
C GLN A 8 -1.15 34.26 9.10
N ASP A 9 -1.49 33.61 7.97
CA ASP A 9 -1.29 32.18 7.63
C ASP A 9 0.16 31.77 7.34
N ALA A 10 1.12 32.70 7.24
CA ALA A 10 2.50 32.34 6.92
C ALA A 10 3.19 31.40 7.93
N ARG A 11 2.57 31.12 9.09
CA ARG A 11 3.04 30.13 10.08
C ARG A 11 2.27 28.81 10.08
N MET A 12 1.11 28.73 9.42
CA MET A 12 0.28 27.53 9.40
C MET A 12 0.36 26.86 8.02
N VAL A 13 0.98 25.68 7.98
CA VAL A 13 1.14 24.85 6.79
C VAL A 13 0.03 23.81 6.77
N HIS A 14 -0.79 23.81 5.73
CA HIS A 14 -1.80 22.78 5.51
C HIS A 14 -1.22 21.65 4.69
N VAL A 15 -1.27 20.43 5.23
CA VAL A 15 -0.75 19.23 4.57
C VAL A 15 -1.84 18.18 4.49
N ALA A 16 -2.06 17.58 3.33
CA ALA A 16 -3.00 16.47 3.16
C ALA A 16 -2.26 15.17 2.86
N TYR A 17 -2.82 14.09 3.41
CA TYR A 17 -2.54 12.71 3.03
C TYR A 17 -3.86 12.04 2.67
N ALA A 18 -3.82 11.06 1.76
CA ALA A 18 -4.97 10.22 1.47
C ALA A 18 -4.64 8.74 1.67
N MET A 19 -5.60 7.95 2.18
CA MET A 19 -5.44 6.50 2.29
C MET A 19 -6.73 5.70 2.25
N THR A 20 -6.58 4.47 1.76
CA THR A 20 -7.49 3.34 1.90
C THR A 20 -6.63 2.22 2.48
N ASP A 21 -6.73 1.98 3.78
CA ASP A 21 -5.81 1.18 4.57
C ASP A 21 -6.30 -0.25 4.87
N LYS A 22 -6.71 -0.98 3.81
CA LYS A 22 -7.25 -2.36 3.92
C LYS A 22 -6.35 -3.33 4.71
N GLN A 23 -5.04 -3.13 4.68
CA GLN A 23 -4.03 -4.02 5.28
C GLN A 23 -3.31 -3.40 6.49
N GLY A 24 -3.75 -2.23 6.97
CA GLY A 24 -3.07 -1.53 8.07
C GLY A 24 -1.64 -1.09 7.73
N THR A 25 -1.31 -0.94 6.45
CA THR A 25 0.02 -0.65 5.92
C THR A 25 0.19 0.84 5.61
N TYR A 26 -0.79 1.49 5.00
CA TYR A 26 -0.71 2.90 4.61
C TYR A 26 -0.71 3.84 5.82
N SER A 27 -1.42 3.48 6.90
CA SER A 27 -1.35 4.26 8.14
C SER A 27 0.06 4.32 8.73
N LYS A 28 0.82 3.21 8.64
CA LYS A 28 2.22 3.16 9.08
C LYS A 28 3.12 4.07 8.25
N TYR A 29 2.95 4.05 6.93
CA TYR A 29 3.68 4.91 5.99
C TYR A 29 3.39 6.39 6.24
N ILE A 30 2.11 6.76 6.34
CA ILE A 30 1.71 8.15 6.67
C ILE A 30 2.24 8.54 8.05
N GLY A 31 2.20 7.64 9.04
CA GLY A 31 2.78 7.88 10.36
C GLY A 31 4.27 8.19 10.31
N ALA A 32 5.05 7.46 9.49
CA ALA A 32 6.46 7.75 9.24
C ALA A 32 6.65 9.09 8.51
N SER A 33 5.86 9.36 7.47
CA SER A 33 5.89 10.62 6.73
C SER A 33 5.61 11.82 7.65
N MET A 34 4.52 11.78 8.41
CA MET A 34 4.16 12.80 9.40
C MET A 34 5.27 13.00 10.44
N CYS A 35 5.86 11.91 10.95
CA CYS A 35 6.95 12.03 11.91
C CYS A 35 8.18 12.69 11.28
N SER A 36 8.53 12.34 10.04
CA SER A 36 9.65 12.97 9.32
C SER A 36 9.41 14.47 9.06
N LEU A 37 8.16 14.84 8.78
CA LEU A 37 7.71 16.20 8.57
C LEU A 37 7.77 17.02 9.86
N PHE A 38 7.16 16.52 10.95
CA PHE A 38 7.10 17.25 12.23
C PHE A 38 8.46 17.44 12.89
N THR A 39 9.39 16.50 12.69
CA THR A 39 10.74 16.58 13.27
C THR A 39 11.64 17.62 12.60
N ARG A 40 11.23 18.19 11.46
CA ARG A 40 12.06 19.08 10.62
C ARG A 40 11.46 20.46 10.37
N THR A 41 10.36 20.80 11.04
CA THR A 41 9.74 22.12 10.89
C THR A 41 9.33 22.69 12.25
N ASP A 42 9.58 23.98 12.43
CA ASP A 42 9.05 24.76 13.55
C ASP A 42 7.71 25.44 13.19
N SER A 43 7.23 25.26 11.96
CA SER A 43 5.93 25.77 11.54
C SER A 43 4.79 25.03 12.26
N TRP A 44 3.66 25.71 12.45
CA TRP A 44 2.44 25.01 12.79
C TRP A 44 1.94 24.27 11.57
N VAL A 45 1.61 23.00 11.75
CA VAL A 45 1.16 22.12 10.68
C VAL A 45 -0.23 21.61 11.04
N THR A 46 -1.14 21.77 10.08
CA THR A 46 -2.48 21.19 10.13
C THR A 46 -2.54 20.05 9.12
N ILE A 47 -2.67 18.83 9.62
CA ILE A 47 -2.85 17.63 8.79
C ILE A 47 -4.32 17.46 8.43
N HIS A 48 -4.60 17.24 7.14
CA HIS A 48 -5.90 16.83 6.62
C HIS A 48 -5.79 15.39 6.13
N LEU A 49 -6.28 14.44 6.93
CA LEU A 49 -6.25 13.02 6.56
C LEU A 49 -7.55 12.64 5.85
N LEU A 50 -7.45 12.43 4.53
CA LEU A 50 -8.52 11.97 3.66
C LEU A 50 -8.57 10.44 3.70
N HIS A 51 -9.61 9.86 4.28
CA HIS A 51 -9.68 8.43 4.52
C HIS A 51 -11.04 7.85 4.15
N ASP A 52 -11.19 6.54 4.28
CA ASP A 52 -12.46 5.84 4.19
C ASP A 52 -12.69 4.97 5.44
N GLU A 53 -13.63 4.05 5.38
CA GLU A 53 -14.03 3.15 6.47
C GLU A 53 -12.91 2.19 6.91
N THR A 54 -11.82 2.09 6.15
CA THR A 54 -10.67 1.25 6.53
C THR A 54 -9.82 1.85 7.65
N LEU A 55 -10.00 3.14 7.99
CA LEU A 55 -9.34 3.75 9.14
C LEU A 55 -9.89 3.17 10.45
N THR A 56 -9.11 2.31 11.09
CA THR A 56 -9.44 1.75 12.41
C THR A 56 -9.34 2.79 13.53
N GLU A 57 -10.09 2.58 14.62
CA GLU A 57 -10.00 3.42 15.82
C GLU A 57 -8.59 3.44 16.41
N GLN A 58 -7.89 2.31 16.39
CA GLN A 58 -6.50 2.20 16.85
C GLN A 58 -5.58 3.11 16.03
N ASN A 59 -5.62 3.02 14.69
CA ASN A 59 -4.79 3.86 13.83
C ASN A 59 -5.17 5.35 13.94
N ARG A 60 -6.46 5.66 14.07
CA ARG A 60 -6.93 7.03 14.36
C ARG A 60 -6.30 7.57 15.65
N ASN A 61 -6.29 6.77 16.72
CA ASN A 61 -5.68 7.14 17.98
C ASN A 61 -4.16 7.34 17.86
N TYR A 62 -3.47 6.50 17.08
CA TYR A 62 -2.04 6.70 16.79
C TYR A 62 -1.76 8.00 16.03
N PHE A 63 -2.58 8.38 15.06
CA PHE A 63 -2.46 9.68 14.40
C PHE A 63 -2.65 10.86 15.38
N ILE A 64 -3.65 10.76 16.26
CA ILE A 64 -3.92 11.78 17.29
C ILE A 64 -2.77 11.87 18.30
N GLU A 65 -2.24 10.73 18.73
CA GLU A 65 -1.08 10.68 19.64
C GLU A 65 0.15 11.32 19.00
N LEU A 66 0.48 10.94 17.77
CA LEU A 66 1.62 11.46 17.03
C LEU A 66 1.53 12.98 16.86
N THR A 67 0.38 13.49 16.41
CA THR A 67 0.16 14.93 16.19
C THR A 67 0.22 15.73 17.49
N ARG A 68 -0.43 15.24 18.56
CA ARG A 68 -0.37 15.87 19.89
C ARG A 68 1.04 15.94 20.45
N ARG A 69 1.84 14.87 20.26
CA ARG A 69 3.22 14.82 20.75
C ARG A 69 4.09 15.93 20.17
N PHE A 70 3.83 16.33 18.92
CA PHE A 70 4.54 17.43 18.27
C PHE A 70 3.81 18.78 18.39
N GLY A 71 2.71 18.86 19.14
CA GLY A 71 1.92 20.09 19.29
C GLY A 71 1.22 20.54 17.99
N GLN A 72 0.96 19.60 17.08
CA GLN A 72 0.38 19.85 15.75
C GLN A 72 -1.11 19.47 15.72
N GLN A 73 -1.81 19.82 14.63
CA GLN A 73 -3.24 19.55 14.47
C GLN A 73 -3.52 18.51 13.39
N ILE A 74 -4.62 17.78 13.55
CA ILE A 74 -5.11 16.84 12.53
C ILE A 74 -6.64 16.84 12.46
N PHE A 75 -7.15 16.86 11.23
CA PHE A 75 -8.56 16.68 10.89
C PHE A 75 -8.72 15.43 10.03
N PHE A 76 -9.82 14.73 10.24
CA PHE A 76 -10.14 13.47 9.56
C PHE A 76 -11.37 13.66 8.69
N TYR A 77 -11.28 13.27 7.43
CA TYR A 77 -12.35 13.40 6.45
C TYR A 77 -12.68 12.01 5.91
N ASN A 78 -13.84 11.47 6.30
CA ASN A 78 -14.33 10.23 5.71
C ASN A 78 -14.87 10.53 4.31
N MET A 79 -14.05 10.29 3.30
CA MET A 79 -14.32 10.62 1.90
C MET A 79 -15.43 9.76 1.31
N ALA A 80 -15.53 8.50 1.72
CA ALA A 80 -16.60 7.61 1.28
C ALA A 80 -17.99 8.11 1.73
N GLU A 81 -18.06 8.74 2.91
CA GLU A 81 -19.26 9.38 3.43
C GLU A 81 -19.46 10.78 2.82
N LEU A 82 -18.45 11.66 2.90
CA LEU A 82 -18.55 13.07 2.46
C LEU A 82 -18.71 13.23 0.95
N CYS A 83 -18.23 12.27 0.17
CA CYS A 83 -18.28 12.29 -1.30
C CYS A 83 -19.10 11.12 -1.86
N GLN A 84 -20.05 10.58 -1.08
CA GLN A 84 -20.82 9.38 -1.47
C GLN A 84 -21.45 9.51 -2.88
N ASP A 85 -22.09 10.63 -3.18
CA ASP A 85 -22.79 10.84 -4.46
C ASP A 85 -21.84 10.83 -5.65
N ILE A 86 -20.76 11.61 -5.58
CA ILE A 86 -19.79 11.73 -6.68
C ILE A 86 -18.96 10.44 -6.82
N LEU A 87 -18.66 9.75 -5.72
CA LEU A 87 -17.97 8.46 -5.76
C LEU A 87 -18.87 7.35 -6.33
N LYS A 88 -20.18 7.43 -6.11
CA LYS A 88 -21.14 6.53 -6.77
C LYS A 88 -21.14 6.75 -8.28
N GLU A 89 -21.26 7.99 -8.73
CA GLU A 89 -21.21 8.32 -10.17
C GLU A 89 -19.85 7.95 -10.78
N ALA A 90 -18.75 8.19 -10.08
CA ALA A 90 -17.42 7.77 -10.50
C ALA A 90 -17.32 6.26 -10.75
N ARG A 91 -17.92 5.43 -9.88
CA ARG A 91 -17.98 3.97 -10.06
C ARG A 91 -18.80 3.54 -11.28
N GLU A 92 -19.85 4.29 -11.60
CA GLU A 92 -20.68 4.04 -12.79
C GLU A 92 -19.93 4.39 -14.08
N ILE A 93 -19.05 5.39 -14.04
CA ILE A 93 -18.22 5.79 -15.19
C ILE A 93 -17.03 4.83 -15.36
N PHE A 94 -16.25 4.61 -14.31
CA PHE A 94 -15.01 3.84 -14.42
C PHE A 94 -14.75 3.03 -13.16
N LYS A 95 -15.30 1.81 -13.12
CA LYS A 95 -15.25 0.93 -11.95
C LYS A 95 -13.81 0.56 -11.58
N GLU A 96 -12.95 0.34 -12.57
CA GLU A 96 -11.56 -0.08 -12.43
C GLU A 96 -10.71 0.98 -11.70
N ALA A 97 -11.00 2.26 -11.94
CA ALA A 97 -10.33 3.37 -11.26
C ALA A 97 -10.78 3.57 -9.80
N VAL A 98 -11.87 2.91 -9.38
CA VAL A 98 -12.44 3.09 -8.04
C VAL A 98 -12.34 1.83 -7.19
N ASP A 99 -12.41 0.63 -7.77
CA ASP A 99 -12.57 -0.62 -7.00
C ASP A 99 -11.47 -1.67 -7.27
N THR A 100 -10.27 -1.31 -7.73
CA THR A 100 -9.16 -2.27 -7.94
C THR A 100 -8.14 -2.32 -6.81
N ASP A 101 -7.46 -3.45 -6.64
CA ASP A 101 -6.38 -3.61 -5.65
C ASP A 101 -5.09 -2.90 -6.06
N TYR A 102 -4.91 -2.63 -7.35
CA TYR A 102 -3.75 -1.89 -7.89
C TYR A 102 -3.90 -0.38 -7.73
N TYR A 103 -5.13 0.12 -7.58
CA TYR A 103 -5.40 1.55 -7.50
C TYR A 103 -6.58 1.82 -6.56
N THR A 104 -6.25 2.34 -5.37
CA THR A 104 -7.22 2.53 -4.29
C THR A 104 -8.02 3.84 -4.47
N PRO A 105 -9.29 3.90 -4.02
CA PRO A 105 -10.07 5.14 -3.93
C PRO A 105 -9.30 6.33 -3.37
N ALA A 106 -8.39 6.07 -2.42
CA ALA A 106 -7.48 7.06 -1.83
C ALA A 106 -6.82 8.01 -2.83
N ALA A 107 -6.36 7.49 -3.97
CA ALA A 107 -5.65 8.30 -4.95
C ALA A 107 -6.57 9.36 -5.59
N LEU A 108 -7.87 9.05 -5.73
CA LEU A 108 -8.89 10.03 -6.16
C LEU A 108 -9.23 11.05 -5.07
N TYR A 109 -8.98 10.76 -3.79
CA TYR A 109 -9.30 11.69 -2.70
C TYR A 109 -8.49 12.98 -2.79
N ARG A 110 -7.28 12.95 -3.35
CA ARG A 110 -6.49 14.17 -3.58
C ARG A 110 -7.19 15.14 -4.53
N ILE A 111 -7.86 14.60 -5.56
CA ILE A 111 -8.65 15.38 -6.53
C ILE A 111 -9.89 15.96 -5.84
N LEU A 112 -10.49 15.22 -4.90
CA LEU A 112 -11.67 15.64 -4.15
C LEU A 112 -11.35 16.55 -2.95
N ALA A 113 -10.07 16.73 -2.59
CA ALA A 113 -9.66 17.57 -1.47
C ALA A 113 -10.26 19.00 -1.51
N PRO A 114 -10.26 19.73 -2.64
CA PRO A 114 -10.85 21.07 -2.71
C PRO A 114 -12.35 21.12 -2.39
N ARG A 115 -13.07 20.00 -2.58
CA ARG A 115 -14.51 19.87 -2.33
C ARG A 115 -14.85 19.73 -0.84
N VAL A 116 -13.98 19.08 -0.07
CA VAL A 116 -14.27 18.70 1.33
C VAL A 116 -13.52 19.54 2.36
N LEU A 117 -12.36 20.10 2.00
CA LEU A 117 -11.62 20.98 2.91
C LEU A 117 -12.36 22.31 3.09
N PRO A 118 -12.33 22.91 4.29
CA PRO A 118 -12.97 24.21 4.56
C PRO A 118 -12.54 25.30 3.57
N GLU A 119 -13.42 26.25 3.30
CA GLU A 119 -13.17 27.33 2.33
C GLU A 119 -11.98 28.21 2.74
N GLU A 120 -11.73 28.34 4.04
CA GLU A 120 -10.60 29.06 4.61
C GLU A 120 -9.25 28.41 4.26
N VAL A 121 -9.24 27.11 3.97
CA VAL A 121 -8.05 26.43 3.46
C VAL A 121 -7.93 26.73 1.97
N GLN A 122 -7.12 27.74 1.64
CA GLN A 122 -6.90 28.20 0.26
C GLN A 122 -5.68 27.58 -0.41
N ARG A 123 -4.76 27.01 0.36
CA ARG A 123 -3.54 26.37 -0.13
C ARG A 123 -3.35 25.03 0.57
N LEU A 124 -2.79 24.07 -0.13
CA LEU A 124 -2.56 22.72 0.40
C LEU A 124 -1.28 22.14 -0.16
N VAL A 125 -0.44 21.57 0.70
CA VAL A 125 0.60 20.64 0.29
C VAL A 125 0.03 19.23 0.37
N TYR A 126 -0.04 18.52 -0.75
CA TYR A 126 -0.43 17.12 -0.76
C TYR A 126 0.81 16.22 -0.79
N LEU A 127 0.81 15.17 0.02
CA LEU A 127 1.85 14.15 0.08
C LEU A 127 1.23 12.75 -0.02
N ASP A 128 1.79 11.91 -0.89
CA ASP A 128 1.50 10.47 -0.91
C ASP A 128 1.91 9.82 0.42
N ALA A 129 1.27 8.70 0.74
CA ALA A 129 1.47 7.98 1.99
C ALA A 129 2.93 7.52 2.18
N ASP A 130 3.59 7.15 1.09
CA ASP A 130 4.95 6.60 1.02
C ASP A 130 6.01 7.68 0.77
N THR A 131 5.80 8.87 1.33
CA THR A 131 6.78 9.98 1.32
C THR A 131 7.55 10.09 2.64
N ILE A 132 8.78 10.59 2.59
CA ILE A 132 9.55 11.03 3.76
C ILE A 132 10.07 12.44 3.52
N VAL A 133 9.70 13.36 4.39
CA VAL A 133 10.09 14.76 4.31
C VAL A 133 11.44 14.91 4.99
N ASN A 134 12.49 15.14 4.20
CA ASN A 134 13.86 15.40 4.66
C ASN A 134 14.26 16.87 4.44
N MET A 135 13.33 17.79 4.74
CA MET A 135 13.51 19.25 4.63
C MET A 135 12.51 19.99 5.52
N ASP A 136 12.69 21.30 5.71
CA ASP A 136 11.63 22.12 6.31
C ASP A 136 10.49 22.33 5.30
N ILE A 137 9.32 21.76 5.61
CA ILE A 137 8.11 21.84 4.76
C ILE A 137 7.67 23.28 4.50
N ARG A 138 8.04 24.22 5.37
CA ARG A 138 7.75 25.65 5.18
C ARG A 138 8.33 26.18 3.89
N ARG A 139 9.51 25.69 3.48
CA ARG A 139 10.14 26.08 2.21
C ARG A 139 9.28 25.71 1.01
N PHE A 140 8.59 24.56 1.08
CA PHE A 140 7.67 24.14 0.04
C PHE A 140 6.40 24.99 0.06
N TRP A 141 5.83 25.20 1.26
CA TRP A 141 4.63 26.01 1.47
C TRP A 141 4.76 27.46 0.98
N GLU A 142 5.92 28.09 1.20
CA GLU A 142 6.21 29.48 0.86
C GLU A 142 6.54 29.71 -0.62
N ILE A 143 6.53 28.66 -1.46
CA ILE A 143 6.73 28.82 -2.90
C ILE A 143 5.70 29.79 -3.48
N PHE A 144 6.21 30.70 -4.32
CA PHE A 144 5.38 31.60 -5.09
C PHE A 144 4.78 30.84 -6.27
N MET A 145 3.46 30.63 -6.22
CA MET A 145 2.72 29.85 -7.22
C MET A 145 2.64 30.53 -8.60
N ASP A 146 3.05 31.79 -8.72
CA ASP A 146 2.97 32.60 -9.95
C ASP A 146 1.62 32.55 -10.68
N GLY A 147 0.54 32.43 -9.91
CA GLY A 147 -0.80 32.33 -10.47
C GLY A 147 -1.18 30.94 -11.03
N HIS A 148 -0.33 29.93 -10.94
CA HIS A 148 -0.67 28.56 -11.28
C HIS A 148 -1.60 27.92 -10.23
N PRO A 149 -2.56 27.07 -10.64
CA PRO A 149 -3.43 26.32 -9.73
C PRO A 149 -2.69 25.20 -8.98
N LEU A 150 -1.59 24.69 -9.55
CA LEU A 150 -0.87 23.52 -9.08
C LEU A 150 0.64 23.73 -9.27
N GLY A 151 1.47 23.17 -8.40
CA GLY A 151 2.90 23.00 -8.59
C GLY A 151 3.31 21.56 -8.33
N ALA A 152 4.15 21.01 -9.20
CA ALA A 152 4.61 19.63 -9.16
C ALA A 152 6.00 19.48 -9.79
N VAL A 153 6.70 18.39 -9.50
CA VAL A 153 7.98 18.06 -10.15
C VAL A 153 7.68 17.28 -11.42
N SER A 154 8.17 17.79 -12.56
CA SER A 154 8.03 17.11 -13.84
C SER A 154 9.02 15.95 -13.99
N GLU A 155 8.71 14.98 -14.85
CA GLU A 155 9.66 13.95 -15.23
C GLU A 155 10.92 14.56 -15.88
N ARG A 156 10.79 15.61 -16.69
CA ARG A 156 11.93 16.34 -17.26
C ARG A 156 12.82 16.95 -16.19
N ASP A 157 12.27 17.57 -15.15
CA ASP A 157 13.05 18.20 -14.08
C ASP A 157 13.93 17.16 -13.37
N LEU A 158 13.38 15.96 -13.15
CA LEU A 158 14.12 14.82 -12.61
C LEU A 158 15.18 14.29 -13.58
N LEU A 159 14.84 14.09 -14.86
CA LEU A 159 15.79 13.62 -15.88
C LEU A 159 16.95 14.60 -16.07
N ASN A 160 16.66 15.89 -16.11
CA ASN A 160 17.65 16.97 -16.18
C ASN A 160 18.61 16.91 -14.99
N HIS A 161 18.09 16.73 -13.77
CA HIS A 161 18.92 16.58 -12.57
C HIS A 161 19.89 15.40 -12.69
N TYR A 162 19.41 14.23 -13.12
CA TYR A 162 20.24 13.04 -13.28
C TYR A 162 21.05 13.00 -14.59
N GLN A 163 21.04 14.09 -15.37
CA GLN A 163 21.71 14.22 -16.67
C GLN A 163 21.33 13.08 -17.63
N ARG A 164 20.05 12.73 -17.63
CA ARG A 164 19.48 11.69 -18.50
C ARG A 164 18.70 12.34 -19.62
N GLN A 165 18.80 11.74 -20.79
CA GLN A 165 17.94 12.07 -21.90
C GLN A 165 16.62 11.35 -21.73
N VAL A 166 15.55 11.99 -22.17
CA VAL A 166 14.24 11.36 -22.32
C VAL A 166 14.40 10.16 -23.25
N ASP A 167 14.08 8.97 -22.74
CA ASP A 167 13.98 7.80 -23.59
C ASP A 167 12.68 7.89 -24.39
N LYS A 168 12.77 8.40 -25.62
CA LYS A 168 11.61 8.57 -26.51
C LYS A 168 10.86 7.26 -26.79
N SER A 169 11.48 6.08 -26.53
CA SER A 169 10.78 4.80 -26.63
C SER A 169 9.82 4.50 -25.47
N ILE A 170 9.97 5.22 -24.35
CA ILE A 170 9.03 5.26 -23.23
C ILE A 170 7.90 6.27 -23.55
N ASP A 171 8.23 7.39 -24.22
CA ASP A 171 7.24 8.38 -24.66
C ASP A 171 6.18 7.77 -25.59
N GLU A 172 6.58 6.80 -26.42
CA GLU A 172 5.69 6.02 -27.28
C GLU A 172 4.80 5.01 -26.53
N LYS A 173 4.77 5.00 -25.20
CA LYS A 173 3.91 4.10 -24.40
C LYS A 173 2.90 4.81 -23.52
N LEU A 174 3.07 6.12 -23.30
CA LEU A 174 2.14 6.96 -22.53
C LEU A 174 1.20 7.70 -23.50
N TYR A 175 -0.11 7.46 -23.37
CA TYR A 175 -1.13 8.01 -24.27
C TYR A 175 -1.06 9.53 -24.44
N LEU A 176 -0.87 10.21 -23.32
CA LEU A 176 -0.91 11.66 -23.26
C LEU A 176 0.21 12.29 -24.12
N PHE A 177 1.33 11.60 -24.29
CA PHE A 177 2.46 12.03 -25.13
C PHE A 177 2.17 11.82 -26.60
N LYS A 178 1.62 10.65 -26.96
CA LYS A 178 1.26 10.33 -28.35
C LYS A 178 0.28 11.33 -28.96
N ASN A 179 -0.64 11.86 -28.16
CA ASN A 179 -1.71 12.73 -28.63
C ASN A 179 -1.49 14.21 -28.28
N SER A 180 -0.27 14.59 -27.89
CA SER A 180 0.11 15.99 -27.58
C SER A 180 -0.75 16.66 -26.49
N TRP A 181 -1.30 15.86 -25.57
CA TRP A 181 -2.00 16.37 -24.39
C TRP A 181 -1.00 16.82 -23.33
N THR A 182 0.07 16.05 -23.16
CA THR A 182 1.29 16.42 -22.42
C THR A 182 2.50 15.85 -23.18
N ASP A 183 3.70 16.07 -22.68
CA ASP A 183 4.97 15.52 -23.14
C ASP A 183 5.86 15.30 -21.90
N SER A 184 7.05 14.74 -22.08
CA SER A 184 8.00 14.57 -20.98
C SER A 184 8.35 15.89 -20.28
N ASP A 185 8.23 17.02 -21.00
CA ASP A 185 8.44 18.36 -20.48
C ASP A 185 7.30 18.84 -19.57
N THR A 186 6.08 18.30 -19.72
CA THR A 186 4.88 18.78 -19.02
C THR A 186 4.24 17.72 -18.11
N CYS A 187 4.64 16.45 -18.19
CA CYS A 187 4.16 15.41 -17.30
C CYS A 187 4.80 15.50 -15.93
N PHE A 188 3.97 15.42 -14.89
CA PHE A 188 4.43 15.43 -13.51
C PHE A 188 3.91 14.23 -12.72
N ASN A 189 4.68 13.87 -11.68
CA ASN A 189 4.24 12.90 -10.70
C ASN A 189 3.24 13.55 -9.72
N SER A 190 2.14 12.87 -9.44
CA SER A 190 1.08 13.40 -8.58
C SER A 190 1.33 13.23 -7.07
N GLY A 191 2.40 12.54 -6.66
CA GLY A 191 2.62 12.15 -5.27
C GLY A 191 3.09 13.25 -4.33
N VAL A 192 3.59 14.36 -4.88
CA VAL A 192 3.90 15.57 -4.11
C VAL A 192 3.41 16.77 -4.89
N LEU A 193 2.42 17.49 -4.34
CA LEU A 193 1.80 18.64 -4.98
C LEU A 193 1.73 19.81 -4.02
N ILE A 194 1.86 21.03 -4.56
CA ILE A 194 1.37 22.23 -3.91
C ILE A 194 0.18 22.76 -4.70
N MET A 195 -0.93 23.00 -4.02
CA MET A 195 -2.23 23.26 -4.63
C MET A 195 -2.77 24.60 -4.16
N ASP A 196 -3.21 25.44 -5.10
CA ASP A 196 -4.05 26.60 -4.82
C ASP A 196 -5.52 26.15 -4.90
N LEU A 197 -6.09 25.81 -3.73
CA LEU A 197 -7.44 25.29 -3.63
C LEU A 197 -8.48 26.31 -4.06
N GLU A 198 -8.23 27.60 -3.85
CA GLU A 198 -9.14 28.66 -4.30
C GLU A 198 -9.28 28.66 -5.83
N LYS A 199 -8.16 28.57 -6.56
CA LYS A 199 -8.16 28.44 -8.01
C LYS A 199 -8.80 27.14 -8.48
N ILE A 200 -8.44 26.01 -7.86
CA ILE A 200 -8.98 24.71 -8.26
C ILE A 200 -10.50 24.65 -8.04
N ARG A 201 -11.03 25.18 -6.93
CA ARG A 201 -12.48 25.28 -6.70
C ARG A 201 -13.19 26.08 -7.80
N LYS A 202 -12.58 27.17 -8.30
CA LYS A 202 -13.14 27.99 -9.39
C LYS A 202 -13.17 27.27 -10.74
N MET A 203 -12.34 26.25 -10.95
CA MET A 203 -12.37 25.43 -12.17
C MET A 203 -13.58 24.48 -12.21
N GLY A 204 -14.19 24.19 -11.06
CA GLY A 204 -15.30 23.24 -10.94
C GLY A 204 -14.83 21.80 -10.75
N ASP A 205 -15.73 20.85 -11.00
CA ASP A 205 -15.42 19.42 -10.86
C ASP A 205 -14.49 18.94 -11.98
N ILE A 206 -13.37 18.33 -11.59
CA ILE A 206 -12.40 17.72 -12.50
C ILE A 206 -12.42 16.18 -12.44
N LEU A 207 -13.04 15.58 -11.41
CA LEU A 207 -13.03 14.12 -11.24
C LEU A 207 -13.86 13.44 -12.31
N LEU A 208 -15.16 13.76 -12.43
CA LEU A 208 -16.05 13.06 -13.35
C LEU A 208 -15.68 13.26 -14.82
N PRO A 209 -15.33 14.49 -15.28
CA PRO A 209 -14.84 14.66 -16.65
C PRO A 209 -13.49 13.95 -16.87
N GLY A 210 -12.61 13.94 -15.87
CA GLY A 210 -11.36 13.20 -15.90
C GLY A 210 -11.56 11.69 -16.07
N LEU A 211 -12.48 11.08 -15.30
CA LEU A 211 -12.81 9.67 -15.44
C LEU A 211 -13.40 9.35 -16.81
N ARG A 212 -14.27 10.21 -17.36
CA ARG A 212 -14.79 10.05 -18.72
C ARG A 212 -13.67 10.10 -19.77
N PHE A 213 -12.67 10.96 -19.56
CA PHE A 213 -11.48 10.99 -20.40
C PHE A 213 -10.68 9.67 -20.30
N LEU A 214 -10.46 9.14 -19.08
CA LEU A 214 -9.77 7.86 -18.91
C LEU A 214 -10.47 6.71 -19.62
N VAL A 215 -11.81 6.61 -19.51
CA VAL A 215 -12.60 5.56 -20.17
C VAL A 215 -12.48 5.63 -21.70
N GLN A 216 -12.42 6.83 -22.27
CA GLN A 216 -12.22 6.99 -23.71
C GLN A 216 -10.85 6.49 -24.18
N HIS A 217 -9.89 6.32 -23.27
CA HIS A 217 -8.48 6.02 -23.53
C HIS A 217 -7.96 4.90 -22.61
N GLU A 218 -8.83 3.97 -22.22
CA GLU A 218 -8.60 2.99 -21.14
C GLU A 218 -7.38 2.07 -21.40
N GLU A 219 -7.15 1.68 -22.65
CA GLU A 219 -6.00 0.81 -23.01
C GLU A 219 -4.64 1.50 -22.81
N GLU A 220 -4.65 2.83 -22.66
CA GLU A 220 -3.48 3.68 -22.84
C GLU A 220 -3.22 4.61 -21.62
N CYS A 221 -4.23 4.90 -20.80
CA CYS A 221 -4.10 5.56 -19.50
C CYS A 221 -3.84 4.53 -18.40
N ARG A 222 -2.73 4.68 -17.67
CA ARG A 222 -2.25 3.66 -16.70
C ARG A 222 -2.04 4.21 -15.29
N PHE A 223 -2.14 5.53 -15.14
CA PHE A 223 -1.83 6.23 -13.89
C PHE A 223 -3.02 7.03 -13.34
N PHE A 224 -4.24 6.76 -13.83
CA PHE A 224 -5.52 7.17 -13.23
C PHE A 224 -5.58 8.63 -12.73
N ASP A 225 -5.51 8.91 -11.42
CA ASP A 225 -5.53 10.27 -10.88
C ASP A 225 -4.41 11.13 -11.44
N GLN A 226 -3.21 10.59 -11.60
CA GLN A 226 -2.09 11.30 -12.21
C GLN A 226 -2.42 11.66 -13.65
N ASP A 227 -3.04 10.75 -14.41
CA ASP A 227 -3.46 11.02 -15.80
C ASP A 227 -4.56 12.10 -15.84
N ILE A 228 -5.51 12.09 -14.90
CA ILE A 228 -6.54 13.15 -14.76
C ILE A 228 -5.86 14.49 -14.45
N LEU A 229 -4.97 14.53 -13.46
CA LEU A 229 -4.27 15.76 -13.08
C LEU A 229 -3.42 16.30 -14.24
N ASN A 230 -2.67 15.44 -14.94
CA ASN A 230 -1.90 15.87 -16.10
C ASN A 230 -2.82 16.35 -17.24
N TYR A 231 -3.96 15.71 -17.47
CA TYR A 231 -4.94 16.14 -18.47
C TYR A 231 -5.45 17.58 -18.20
N PHE A 232 -5.73 17.93 -16.94
CA PHE A 232 -6.23 19.27 -16.59
C PHE A 232 -5.12 20.32 -16.43
N PHE A 233 -3.94 19.95 -15.93
CA PHE A 233 -2.96 20.92 -15.43
C PHE A 233 -1.63 20.95 -16.20
N SER A 234 -1.32 19.99 -17.09
CA SER A 234 -0.03 19.93 -17.79
C SER A 234 0.36 21.21 -18.54
N ARG A 235 -0.61 22.04 -18.93
CA ARG A 235 -0.38 23.33 -19.62
C ARG A 235 -0.34 24.54 -18.68
N ASP A 236 -0.73 24.38 -17.43
CA ASP A 236 -0.85 25.46 -16.44
C ASP A 236 -0.53 24.92 -15.03
N TYR A 237 0.74 24.61 -14.80
CA TYR A 237 1.27 24.28 -13.48
C TYR A 237 2.67 24.87 -13.30
N LEU A 238 3.06 25.06 -12.04
CA LEU A 238 4.39 25.51 -11.66
C LEU A 238 5.35 24.31 -11.64
N HIS A 239 6.40 24.38 -12.47
CA HIS A 239 7.53 23.48 -12.41
C HIS A 239 8.33 23.65 -11.12
N LEU A 240 8.41 22.58 -10.33
CA LEU A 240 9.15 22.56 -9.08
C LEU A 240 10.57 21.99 -9.26
N PRO A 241 11.54 22.47 -8.47
CA PRO A 241 12.84 21.82 -8.34
C PRO A 241 12.73 20.32 -8.01
N TRP A 242 13.59 19.51 -8.64
CA TRP A 242 13.60 18.04 -8.55
C TRP A 242 13.53 17.49 -7.11
N ASN A 243 14.11 18.20 -6.14
CA ASN A 243 14.22 17.74 -4.76
C ASN A 243 12.91 17.87 -3.96
N TYR A 244 11.88 18.53 -4.50
CA TYR A 244 10.54 18.49 -3.90
C TYR A 244 9.82 17.16 -4.14
N ASN A 245 10.33 16.27 -5.00
CA ASN A 245 9.79 14.92 -5.20
C ASN A 245 10.88 13.98 -5.74
N ILE A 246 11.72 13.48 -4.84
CA ILE A 246 12.84 12.59 -5.15
C ILE A 246 12.31 11.16 -5.31
N LEU A 247 12.11 10.72 -6.55
CA LEU A 247 11.67 9.36 -6.85
C LEU A 247 12.78 8.34 -6.54
N GLN A 248 12.57 7.53 -5.51
CA GLN A 248 13.61 6.64 -4.96
C GLN A 248 14.18 5.65 -5.96
N HIS A 249 13.37 5.14 -6.89
CA HIS A 249 13.86 4.20 -7.91
C HIS A 249 14.82 4.85 -8.92
N TRP A 250 14.65 6.14 -9.24
CA TRP A 250 15.57 6.90 -10.10
C TRP A 250 16.80 7.34 -9.32
N ASP A 251 16.61 7.88 -8.12
CA ASP A 251 17.72 8.32 -7.26
C ASP A 251 18.68 7.17 -6.93
N ARG A 252 18.17 5.96 -6.68
CA ARG A 252 19.01 4.76 -6.47
C ARG A 252 19.75 4.32 -7.72
N ARG A 253 19.17 4.56 -8.89
CA ARG A 253 19.74 4.11 -10.15
C ARG A 253 20.77 5.09 -10.69
N TRP A 254 20.56 6.38 -10.48
CA TRP A 254 21.32 7.45 -11.15
C TRP A 254 21.88 8.51 -10.19
N GLY A 255 21.35 8.63 -8.98
CA GLY A 255 21.80 9.59 -7.96
C GLY A 255 22.96 9.08 -7.12
N ALA A 256 23.50 9.98 -6.31
CA ALA A 256 24.49 9.65 -5.29
C ALA A 256 23.80 8.90 -4.11
N PRO A 257 24.54 8.07 -3.35
CA PRO A 257 23.98 7.41 -2.17
C PRO A 257 23.74 8.36 -0.99
N GLU A 258 24.19 9.61 -1.09
CA GLU A 258 24.09 10.63 -0.05
C GLU A 258 22.66 11.19 0.05
N LEU A 259 22.26 11.58 1.26
CA LEU A 259 20.98 12.26 1.42
C LEU A 259 21.07 13.71 0.95
N HIS A 260 20.12 14.10 0.12
CA HIS A 260 19.82 15.46 -0.25
C HIS A 260 18.67 15.99 0.62
N GLU A 261 18.67 17.29 0.83
CA GLU A 261 17.50 17.96 1.41
C GLU A 261 16.36 17.93 0.38
N GLY A 262 15.22 17.36 0.77
CA GLY A 262 14.09 17.17 -0.14
C GLY A 262 13.01 16.25 0.41
N ILE A 263 12.06 15.88 -0.44
CA ILE A 263 10.99 14.93 -0.11
C ILE A 263 11.25 13.65 -0.89
N TYR A 264 11.50 12.56 -0.17
CA TYR A 264 11.76 11.24 -0.74
C TYR A 264 10.47 10.47 -0.95
N HIS A 265 10.24 10.01 -2.17
CA HIS A 265 9.02 9.30 -2.55
C HIS A 265 9.34 7.82 -2.83
N TYR A 266 8.85 6.93 -1.95
CA TYR A 266 9.09 5.49 -1.97
C TYR A 266 8.05 4.73 -2.78
N MET A 267 7.68 5.26 -3.95
CA MET A 267 6.70 4.66 -4.85
C MET A 267 6.95 3.17 -5.09
N GLY A 268 5.89 2.37 -4.98
CA GLY A 268 5.93 0.93 -5.18
C GLY A 268 6.75 0.20 -4.11
N ARG A 269 7.70 -0.64 -4.52
CA ARG A 269 8.51 -1.50 -3.63
C ARG A 269 9.96 -1.01 -3.50
N THR A 270 10.15 0.30 -3.37
CA THR A 270 11.49 0.92 -3.40
C THR A 270 12.15 1.09 -2.04
N LEU A 271 11.37 1.15 -0.96
CA LEU A 271 11.89 1.04 0.42
C LEU A 271 12.50 -0.35 0.60
N ARG A 272 13.71 -0.47 1.15
CA ARG A 272 14.38 -1.76 1.39
C ARG A 272 14.71 -1.89 2.87
N LEU A 273 14.81 -3.13 3.36
CA LEU A 273 15.36 -3.39 4.70
C LEU A 273 16.89 -3.28 4.69
N ASN A 274 17.42 -2.06 4.54
CA ASN A 274 18.86 -1.80 4.52
C ASN A 274 19.21 -0.55 5.34
N TYR A 275 19.42 -0.70 6.64
CA TYR A 275 19.73 0.44 7.52
C TYR A 275 21.07 1.15 7.19
N ASN A 276 21.98 0.48 6.47
CA ASN A 276 23.25 1.10 6.03
C ASN A 276 23.07 2.04 4.84
N GLU A 277 21.95 1.94 4.12
CA GLU A 277 21.61 2.84 3.02
C GLU A 277 20.94 4.10 3.59
N PRO A 278 21.52 5.30 3.43
CA PRO A 278 21.00 6.53 4.04
C PRO A 278 19.52 6.82 3.72
N ARG A 279 19.08 6.45 2.51
CA ARG A 279 17.70 6.58 2.05
C ARG A 279 16.74 5.70 2.85
N ASP A 280 17.06 4.41 3.00
CA ASP A 280 16.24 3.52 3.84
C ASP A 280 16.31 3.93 5.32
N ARG A 281 17.48 4.39 5.77
CA ARG A 281 17.70 4.82 7.15
C ARG A 281 16.76 5.97 7.55
N VAL A 282 16.62 7.02 6.72
CA VAL A 282 15.77 8.17 7.06
C VAL A 282 14.29 7.79 7.21
N PHE A 283 13.83 6.79 6.44
CA PHE A 283 12.50 6.22 6.62
C PHE A 283 12.37 5.54 7.99
N TYR A 284 13.29 4.62 8.31
CA TYR A 284 13.22 3.87 9.56
C TYR A 284 13.41 4.76 10.79
N GLU A 285 14.27 5.76 10.74
CA GLU A 285 14.44 6.77 11.80
C GLU A 285 13.15 7.52 12.11
N ALA A 286 12.35 7.83 11.08
CA ALA A 286 11.04 8.44 11.27
C ALA A 286 10.00 7.43 11.78
N PHE A 287 9.99 6.22 11.22
CA PHE A 287 9.03 5.18 11.58
C PHE A 287 9.19 4.70 13.03
N VAL A 288 10.43 4.51 13.52
CA VAL A 288 10.69 4.07 14.91
C VAL A 288 10.21 5.08 15.94
N GLN A 289 10.10 6.35 15.56
CA GLN A 289 9.55 7.39 16.41
C GLN A 289 8.02 7.44 16.35
N SER A 290 7.37 6.78 15.39
CA SER A 290 5.91 6.79 15.25
C SER A 290 5.22 5.82 16.25
N PRO A 291 3.97 6.09 16.69
CA PRO A 291 3.23 5.18 17.58
C PRO A 291 2.99 3.77 17.02
N TRP A 292 3.11 3.59 15.70
CA TRP A 292 3.05 2.29 15.04
C TRP A 292 4.24 1.40 15.38
N CYS A 293 5.41 1.97 15.73
CA CYS A 293 6.58 1.20 16.16
C CYS A 293 6.57 0.99 17.69
N ASN A 294 5.54 0.31 18.18
CA ASN A 294 5.41 -0.02 19.60
C ASN A 294 5.98 -1.43 19.93
N ALA A 295 6.01 -1.78 21.22
CA ALA A 295 6.57 -3.05 21.68
C ALA A 295 5.90 -4.28 21.05
N GLU A 296 4.58 -4.25 20.86
CA GLU A 296 3.85 -5.33 20.20
C GLU A 296 4.31 -5.49 18.75
N PHE A 297 4.42 -4.38 18.03
CA PHE A 297 4.89 -4.37 16.65
C PHE A 297 6.33 -4.89 16.53
N ILE A 298 7.25 -4.46 17.40
CA ILE A 298 8.64 -4.95 17.41
C ILE A 298 8.69 -6.46 17.67
N CYS A 299 7.96 -6.95 18.67
CA CYS A 299 7.92 -8.37 19.01
C CYS A 299 7.39 -9.23 17.86
N LYS A 300 6.28 -8.81 17.25
CA LYS A 300 5.68 -9.53 16.12
C LYS A 300 6.54 -9.43 14.86
N SER A 301 7.14 -8.27 14.58
CA SER A 301 8.12 -8.09 13.51
C SER A 301 9.30 -9.05 13.66
N HIS A 302 9.88 -9.16 14.86
CA HIS A 302 10.98 -10.07 15.11
C HIS A 302 10.59 -11.54 14.85
N ALA A 303 9.38 -11.95 15.24
CA ALA A 303 8.87 -13.29 14.95
C ALA A 303 8.72 -13.53 13.44
N VAL A 304 8.19 -12.55 12.70
CA VAL A 304 8.05 -12.61 11.24
C VAL A 304 9.41 -12.68 10.56
N THR A 305 10.34 -11.79 10.90
CA THR A 305 11.70 -11.76 10.35
C THR A 305 12.46 -13.05 10.63
N ARG A 306 12.38 -13.61 11.84
CA ARG A 306 12.97 -14.92 12.19
C ARG A 306 12.41 -16.03 11.31
N ASN A 307 11.10 -16.04 11.06
CA ASN A 307 10.46 -17.05 10.22
C ASN A 307 10.86 -16.92 8.74
N ILE A 308 11.01 -15.68 8.24
CA ILE A 308 11.49 -15.39 6.88
C ILE A 308 12.95 -15.83 6.73
N MET A 309 13.85 -15.34 7.60
CA MET A 309 15.28 -15.65 7.55
C MET A 309 15.56 -17.15 7.80
N GLY A 310 14.67 -17.85 8.51
CA GLY A 310 14.74 -19.29 8.70
C GLY A 310 14.30 -20.13 7.49
N GLY A 311 13.96 -19.53 6.35
CA GLY A 311 13.53 -20.24 5.14
C GLY A 311 12.15 -20.91 5.23
N ILE A 312 11.38 -20.61 6.28
CA ILE A 312 10.10 -21.28 6.56
C ILE A 312 9.07 -20.95 5.46
N ILE A 313 9.10 -19.74 4.90
CA ILE A 313 8.19 -19.36 3.80
C ILE A 313 8.48 -20.14 2.51
N GLU A 314 9.75 -20.28 2.13
CA GLU A 314 10.13 -21.04 0.93
C GLU A 314 9.79 -22.53 1.08
N LYS A 315 10.06 -23.08 2.27
CA LYS A 315 9.66 -24.44 2.64
C LYS A 315 8.14 -24.61 2.52
N ASN A 316 7.36 -23.69 3.09
CA ASN A 316 5.90 -23.74 3.05
C ASN A 316 5.35 -23.57 1.62
N ASN A 317 5.93 -22.70 0.80
CA ASN A 317 5.55 -22.54 -0.61
C ASN A 317 5.87 -23.79 -1.43
N ALA A 318 6.97 -24.50 -1.12
CA ALA A 318 7.27 -25.79 -1.74
C ALA A 318 6.26 -26.87 -1.32
N LEU A 319 5.89 -26.93 -0.04
CA LEU A 319 4.89 -27.86 0.50
C LEU A 319 3.50 -27.59 -0.09
N ASN A 320 3.07 -26.33 -0.17
CA ASN A 320 1.79 -25.94 -0.78
C ASN A 320 1.72 -26.32 -2.27
N ARG A 321 2.81 -26.12 -3.03
CA ARG A 321 2.88 -26.57 -4.44
C ARG A 321 2.77 -28.09 -4.56
N ARG A 322 3.42 -28.84 -3.66
CA ARG A 322 3.31 -30.30 -3.61
C ARG A 322 1.89 -30.74 -3.26
N ALA A 323 1.25 -30.13 -2.27
CA ALA A 323 -0.15 -30.40 -1.93
C ALA A 323 -1.08 -30.13 -3.11
N ALA A 324 -0.93 -28.98 -3.78
CA ALA A 324 -1.73 -28.63 -4.95
C ALA A 324 -1.55 -29.64 -6.11
N ALA A 325 -0.32 -30.12 -6.33
CA ALA A 325 -0.04 -31.16 -7.31
C ALA A 325 -0.69 -32.50 -6.93
N ALA A 326 -0.61 -32.90 -5.66
CA ALA A 326 -1.26 -34.11 -5.16
C ALA A 326 -2.79 -34.06 -5.34
N TRP A 327 -3.39 -32.90 -5.11
CA TRP A 327 -4.84 -32.68 -5.21
C TRP A 327 -5.34 -32.50 -6.64
N ALA A 328 -4.46 -32.37 -7.64
CA ALA A 328 -4.87 -32.12 -9.01
C ALA A 328 -5.77 -33.26 -9.53
N GLY A 329 -7.08 -32.98 -9.67
CA GLY A 329 -8.07 -33.96 -10.11
C GLY A 329 -8.58 -34.93 -9.04
N ARG A 330 -8.21 -34.77 -7.76
CA ARG A 330 -8.65 -35.63 -6.64
C ARG A 330 -9.32 -34.84 -5.52
N ARG A 331 -10.23 -35.48 -4.78
CA ARG A 331 -10.93 -34.88 -3.63
C ARG A 331 -10.14 -35.07 -2.35
N ARG A 332 -10.22 -34.12 -1.43
CA ARG A 332 -9.52 -34.20 -0.13
C ARG A 332 -10.39 -34.94 0.88
N VAL A 333 -9.80 -35.85 1.64
CA VAL A 333 -10.43 -36.51 2.79
C VAL A 333 -9.69 -36.09 4.04
N PHE A 334 -10.34 -35.34 4.91
CA PHE A 334 -9.74 -34.90 6.17
C PHE A 334 -9.91 -36.00 7.21
N VAL A 335 -8.87 -36.31 7.96
CA VAL A 335 -8.88 -37.35 8.98
C VAL A 335 -8.40 -36.76 10.30
N GLY A 336 -9.16 -36.90 11.38
CA GLY A 336 -8.78 -36.37 12.69
C GLY A 336 -9.70 -36.86 13.80
N THR A 337 -9.54 -36.34 15.01
CA THR A 337 -10.47 -36.63 16.10
C THR A 337 -11.80 -35.94 15.86
N LYS A 338 -12.91 -36.53 16.34
CA LYS A 338 -14.25 -35.94 16.22
C LYS A 338 -14.34 -34.50 16.75
N GLU A 339 -13.59 -34.19 17.80
CA GLU A 339 -13.51 -32.86 18.41
C GLU A 339 -12.89 -31.81 17.48
N ASN A 340 -12.00 -32.23 16.58
CA ASN A 340 -11.30 -31.35 15.66
C ASN A 340 -12.09 -31.05 14.37
N GLU A 341 -13.19 -31.76 14.09
CA GLU A 341 -13.91 -31.63 12.82
C GLU A 341 -14.39 -30.19 12.57
N ALA A 342 -15.10 -29.59 13.53
CA ALA A 342 -15.64 -28.24 13.39
C ALA A 342 -14.53 -27.20 13.15
N LYS A 343 -13.43 -27.32 13.90
CA LYS A 343 -12.27 -26.42 13.79
C LYS A 343 -11.56 -26.56 12.44
N LEU A 344 -11.38 -27.79 11.95
CA LEU A 344 -10.70 -28.02 10.67
C LEU A 344 -11.57 -27.62 9.47
N ARG A 345 -12.89 -27.80 9.57
CA ARG A 345 -13.84 -27.31 8.55
C ARG A 345 -13.78 -25.80 8.39
N ASP A 346 -13.76 -25.07 9.49
CA ASP A 346 -13.60 -23.61 9.49
C ASP A 346 -12.22 -23.20 8.95
N MET A 347 -11.14 -23.79 9.48
CA MET A 347 -9.76 -23.41 9.14
C MET A 347 -9.38 -23.66 7.68
N PHE A 348 -9.92 -24.69 7.02
CA PHE A 348 -9.62 -25.03 5.63
C PHE A 348 -10.75 -24.69 4.64
N PHE A 349 -11.80 -24.02 5.11
CA PHE A 349 -13.00 -23.70 4.31
C PHE A 349 -13.55 -24.95 3.59
N LEU A 350 -13.68 -26.05 4.32
CA LEU A 350 -14.10 -27.33 3.75
C LEU A 350 -15.51 -27.21 3.20
N LYS A 351 -15.68 -27.54 1.92
CA LYS A 351 -17.02 -27.57 1.30
C LYS A 351 -17.79 -28.80 1.81
N ASP A 352 -19.12 -28.75 1.76
CA ASP A 352 -19.99 -29.87 2.18
C ASP A 352 -19.69 -31.18 1.44
N VAL A 353 -19.07 -31.10 0.26
CA VAL A 353 -18.68 -32.23 -0.57
C VAL A 353 -17.34 -32.87 -0.17
N GLU A 354 -16.59 -32.27 0.75
CA GLU A 354 -15.30 -32.78 1.21
C GLU A 354 -15.47 -33.62 2.48
N PRO A 355 -15.18 -34.94 2.41
CA PRO A 355 -15.43 -35.85 3.52
C PRO A 355 -14.46 -35.66 4.69
N TYR A 356 -14.99 -35.94 5.89
CA TYR A 356 -14.22 -35.99 7.13
C TYR A 356 -14.36 -37.39 7.75
N VAL A 357 -13.23 -38.01 8.08
CA VAL A 357 -13.17 -39.31 8.76
C VAL A 357 -12.72 -39.07 10.20
N ALA A 358 -13.65 -39.22 11.13
CA ALA A 358 -13.35 -39.19 12.56
C ALA A 358 -12.68 -40.50 12.98
N LEU A 359 -11.42 -40.44 13.42
CA LEU A 359 -10.72 -41.56 14.04
C LEU A 359 -10.70 -41.37 15.55
N GLU A 360 -11.14 -42.39 16.28
CA GLU A 360 -11.06 -42.44 17.74
C GLU A 360 -9.64 -42.82 18.20
N GLU A 361 -9.29 -42.43 19.43
CA GLU A 361 -8.05 -42.89 20.06
C GLU A 361 -8.05 -44.43 20.19
N GLY A 362 -6.94 -45.07 19.81
CA GLY A 362 -6.82 -46.53 19.84
C GLY A 362 -7.12 -47.27 18.54
N TRP A 363 -7.24 -46.56 17.40
CA TRP A 363 -7.33 -47.15 16.05
C TRP A 363 -6.24 -48.21 15.76
N GLU A 364 -5.07 -48.08 16.40
CA GLU A 364 -3.97 -49.06 16.32
C GLU A 364 -4.38 -50.49 16.70
N LYS A 365 -5.39 -50.64 17.58
CA LYS A 365 -5.90 -51.95 18.03
C LYS A 365 -7.09 -52.44 17.22
N GLN A 366 -7.87 -51.53 16.64
CA GLN A 366 -9.13 -51.82 15.94
C GLN A 366 -8.97 -51.89 14.41
N GLY A 367 -7.82 -51.44 13.90
CA GLY A 367 -7.55 -51.33 12.47
C GLY A 367 -7.96 -49.97 11.92
N LEU A 368 -7.25 -49.53 10.88
CA LEU A 368 -7.49 -48.26 10.21
C LEU A 368 -8.50 -48.46 9.07
N ASN A 369 -9.67 -47.83 9.16
CA ASN A 369 -10.67 -47.84 8.09
C ASN A 369 -10.64 -46.52 7.32
N LEU A 370 -10.10 -46.56 6.09
CA LEU A 370 -10.03 -45.44 5.17
C LEU A 370 -10.89 -45.76 3.94
N PRO A 371 -12.14 -45.25 3.86
CA PRO A 371 -13.15 -45.79 2.95
C PRO A 371 -13.12 -45.22 1.52
N TYR A 372 -12.14 -44.37 1.19
CA TYR A 372 -12.06 -43.64 -0.07
C TYR A 372 -10.87 -44.12 -0.91
N ASP A 373 -11.08 -44.19 -2.21
CA ASP A 373 -10.10 -44.68 -3.19
C ASP A 373 -9.01 -43.64 -3.49
N LEU A 374 -7.74 -44.07 -3.52
CA LEU A 374 -6.56 -43.20 -3.73
C LEU A 374 -6.43 -42.63 -5.15
N GLY A 375 -7.05 -43.27 -6.14
CA GLY A 375 -7.10 -42.75 -7.51
C GLY A 375 -8.02 -41.53 -7.62
N THR A 376 -8.96 -41.38 -6.69
CA THR A 376 -9.96 -40.29 -6.68
C THR A 376 -9.83 -39.35 -5.49
N HIS A 377 -9.15 -39.77 -4.43
CA HIS A 377 -9.03 -39.03 -3.17
C HIS A 377 -7.59 -38.96 -2.65
N VAL A 378 -7.31 -37.91 -1.87
CA VAL A 378 -6.06 -37.74 -1.12
C VAL A 378 -6.41 -37.55 0.34
N TYR A 379 -5.73 -38.27 1.23
CA TYR A 379 -5.95 -38.19 2.67
C TYR A 379 -5.11 -37.10 3.32
N VAL A 380 -5.71 -36.31 4.22
CA VAL A 380 -5.05 -35.25 4.98
C VAL A 380 -5.25 -35.51 6.47
N PHE A 381 -4.18 -35.86 7.18
CA PHE A 381 -4.26 -36.36 8.56
C PHE A 381 -3.93 -35.31 9.61
N PHE A 382 -4.80 -35.15 10.60
CA PHE A 382 -4.65 -34.27 11.76
C PHE A 382 -4.71 -35.09 13.05
N LEU A 383 -3.73 -35.98 13.23
CA LEU A 383 -3.61 -36.87 14.38
C LEU A 383 -2.32 -36.59 15.15
N GLU A 384 -2.36 -36.75 16.48
CA GLU A 384 -1.14 -36.73 17.28
C GLU A 384 -0.24 -37.93 17.01
N THR A 385 -0.85 -39.09 16.77
CA THR A 385 -0.16 -40.34 16.41
C THR A 385 0.17 -40.46 14.92
N PHE A 386 0.08 -39.36 14.15
CA PHE A 386 0.40 -39.39 12.73
C PHE A 386 1.82 -39.90 12.41
N PRO A 387 2.88 -39.58 13.18
CA PRO A 387 4.22 -40.12 12.91
C PRO A 387 4.28 -41.65 12.90
N GLN A 388 3.51 -42.32 13.77
CA GLN A 388 3.39 -43.78 13.81
C GLN A 388 2.58 -44.29 12.61
N LEU A 389 1.48 -43.62 12.28
CA LEU A 389 0.63 -43.96 11.14
C LEU A 389 1.37 -43.79 9.80
N ARG A 390 2.14 -42.72 9.64
CA ARG A 390 2.93 -42.41 8.44
C ARG A 390 3.76 -43.62 8.02
N LYS A 391 4.50 -44.20 8.97
CA LYS A 391 5.34 -45.37 8.70
C LYS A 391 4.53 -46.57 8.19
N GLN A 392 3.35 -46.82 8.77
CA GLN A 392 2.49 -47.93 8.35
C GLN A 392 1.88 -47.71 6.96
N LEU A 393 1.51 -46.47 6.63
CA LEU A 393 1.01 -46.11 5.29
C LEU A 393 2.10 -46.30 4.24
N GLU A 394 3.34 -45.86 4.52
CA GLU A 394 4.49 -46.05 3.64
C GLU A 394 4.84 -47.54 3.46
N GLU A 395 4.81 -48.34 4.54
CA GLU A 395 4.99 -49.79 4.49
C GLU A 395 3.88 -50.49 3.67
N ALA A 396 2.67 -49.93 3.65
CA ALA A 396 1.56 -50.35 2.80
C ALA A 396 1.66 -49.85 1.34
N GLY A 397 2.73 -49.14 0.99
CA GLY A 397 3.02 -48.66 -0.37
C GLY A 397 2.37 -47.32 -0.73
N TRP A 398 1.76 -46.63 0.23
CA TRP A 398 1.22 -45.29 0.02
C TRP A 398 2.35 -44.27 0.00
N ARG A 399 2.18 -43.18 -0.76
CA ARG A 399 3.21 -42.15 -0.92
C ARG A 399 2.80 -40.83 -0.27
N GLU A 400 3.65 -40.33 0.62
CA GLU A 400 3.46 -39.00 1.21
C GLU A 400 3.58 -37.92 0.11
N TRP A 401 2.67 -36.94 0.12
CA TRP A 401 2.51 -35.92 -0.92
C TRP A 401 1.99 -36.42 -2.27
N GLU A 402 1.53 -37.67 -2.34
CA GLU A 402 0.75 -38.20 -3.47
C GLU A 402 -0.58 -38.77 -2.95
N ASP A 403 -0.55 -39.76 -2.06
CA ASP A 403 -1.75 -40.45 -1.55
C ASP A 403 -2.24 -39.88 -0.22
N PHE A 404 -1.31 -39.40 0.61
CA PHE A 404 -1.61 -38.80 1.90
C PHE A 404 -0.67 -37.65 2.27
N ILE A 405 -1.11 -36.79 3.19
CA ILE A 405 -0.39 -35.60 3.65
C ILE A 405 -0.51 -35.46 5.18
N ASP A 406 0.58 -35.07 5.84
CA ASP A 406 0.53 -34.56 7.22
C ASP A 406 -0.20 -33.22 7.25
N GLY A 407 -1.40 -33.20 7.81
CA GLY A 407 -2.21 -32.00 7.93
C GLY A 407 -1.52 -30.91 8.75
N LYS A 408 -0.65 -31.26 9.71
CA LYS A 408 0.10 -30.27 10.49
C LYS A 408 1.09 -29.49 9.64
N ASP A 409 1.67 -30.12 8.62
CA ASP A 409 2.59 -29.46 7.68
C ASP A 409 1.85 -28.50 6.72
N LEU A 410 0.51 -28.58 6.64
CA LEU A 410 -0.35 -27.64 5.93
C LEU A 410 -0.87 -26.50 6.81
N ILE A 411 -0.75 -26.61 8.14
CA ILE A 411 -1.13 -25.54 9.06
C ILE A 411 -0.09 -24.42 8.93
N LEU A 412 -0.39 -23.47 8.07
CA LEU A 412 0.29 -22.20 8.02
C LEU A 412 0.08 -21.51 9.39
N PRO A 413 1.12 -21.10 10.13
CA PRO A 413 0.97 -20.22 11.29
C PRO A 413 0.54 -18.84 10.80
N HIS A 414 -0.74 -18.70 10.41
CA HIS A 414 -1.37 -17.57 9.72
C HIS A 414 -0.41 -16.47 9.21
N PRO A 415 0.55 -16.79 8.31
CA PRO A 415 1.59 -15.84 7.96
C PRO A 415 0.97 -14.74 7.12
N SER A 416 0.00 -15.01 6.26
CA SER A 416 -0.58 -14.00 5.37
C SER A 416 -1.00 -12.69 6.08
N ARG A 417 -1.75 -12.78 7.18
CA ARG A 417 -2.12 -11.60 8.00
C ARG A 417 -0.93 -10.96 8.71
N LEU A 418 -0.04 -11.77 9.29
CA LEU A 418 1.20 -11.33 9.93
C LEU A 418 2.29 -10.87 8.94
N LEU A 419 2.17 -11.17 7.66
CA LEU A 419 3.10 -10.69 6.63
C LEU A 419 2.59 -9.34 6.17
N ASP A 420 1.27 -9.23 5.90
CA ASP A 420 0.63 -7.98 5.49
C ASP A 420 0.73 -6.87 6.56
N GLU A 421 0.53 -7.20 7.83
CA GLU A 421 0.71 -6.23 8.93
C GLU A 421 2.17 -5.78 9.12
N TYR A 422 3.17 -6.57 8.72
CA TYR A 422 4.60 -6.31 8.97
C TYR A 422 5.39 -6.05 7.69
N ARG A 423 4.68 -5.77 6.58
CA ARG A 423 5.22 -5.49 5.24
C ARG A 423 6.31 -4.42 5.22
N ILE A 424 6.29 -3.46 6.15
CA ILE A 424 7.32 -2.41 6.28
C ILE A 424 8.75 -2.97 6.43
N PHE A 425 8.88 -4.20 6.93
CA PHE A 425 10.16 -4.91 7.08
C PHE A 425 10.37 -6.06 6.10
N MET A 426 9.43 -6.31 5.20
CA MET A 426 9.47 -7.45 4.28
C MET A 426 9.73 -7.06 2.83
N VAL A 427 10.24 -5.87 2.56
CA VAL A 427 10.59 -5.52 1.17
C VAL A 427 11.88 -6.25 0.78
N MET A 428 11.70 -7.49 0.32
CA MET A 428 12.64 -8.29 -0.46
C MET A 428 12.35 -8.12 -1.95
#